data_AF-B0DXZ4-F1
#
_entry.id   AF-B0DXZ4-F1
#
_cell.length_a   1.000
_cell.length_b   1.000
_cell.length_c   1.000
_cell.angle_alpha   90.00
_cell.angle_beta   90.00
_cell.angle_gamma   90.00
#
_symmetry.space_group_name_H-M   'P 1'
#
loop_
_entity.id
_entity.type
_entity.pdbx_description
1 polymer ?
#
loop_
_entity_poly.entity_id
_entity_poly.type
_entity_poly.pdbx_seq_one_letter_code
_entity_poly.pdbx_strand_id
1 'polypeptide(L)'
;MEFVPQSITALAGPSKPVLAPSKSQKRLKADGSHVLEEFQQEHPNVVPDRFQTKVLLDKIRGLSPSYDYYKSHHVKAWFQRRVNTPVSSGEASLGQHHYFPTLNEQALANLAILYQAQNNPSPDVIEVWAKLLGVFGATRQDVIAWVTHRVQMAQGNGQRLLTPSDTTSPEPLASPTDYTFKSDPSQSPILPSLSRISEPHAPHTPYHDSQSKIDPTLQAILAGVAESLQKPLPPPTDVPKSAAEFKAMFAPFEQHMTAMQEILSAP
;
A
#
# COMPACT_ATOMS: atom_id res chain seq x y z
N MET A 1 18.34 2.39 -73.36
CA MET A 1 17.91 1.86 -72.05
C MET A 1 17.77 3.05 -71.12
N GLU A 2 16.54 3.58 -71.01
CA GLU A 2 16.20 4.73 -70.17
C GLU A 2 15.80 4.25 -68.78
N PHE A 3 16.51 4.71 -67.76
CA PHE A 3 16.12 4.53 -66.36
C PHE A 3 15.25 5.70 -65.93
N VAL A 4 13.96 5.42 -65.70
CA VAL A 4 13.01 6.38 -65.14
C VAL A 4 13.09 6.32 -63.60
N PRO A 5 13.41 7.42 -62.91
CA PRO A 5 13.47 7.44 -61.45
C PRO A 5 12.06 7.38 -60.85
N GLN A 6 11.80 6.37 -60.02
CA GLN A 6 10.55 6.25 -59.27
C GLN A 6 10.55 7.20 -58.07
N SER A 7 9.63 8.17 -58.08
CA SER A 7 9.42 9.10 -56.98
C SER A 7 8.75 8.40 -55.79
N ILE A 8 9.44 8.36 -54.66
CA ILE A 8 8.94 7.77 -53.40
C ILE A 8 7.96 8.77 -52.78
N THR A 9 6.67 8.45 -52.82
CA THR A 9 5.61 9.25 -52.18
C THR A 9 5.63 8.97 -50.68
N ALA A 10 6.08 9.95 -49.88
CA ALA A 10 6.07 9.85 -48.42
C ALA A 10 4.63 9.92 -47.90
N LEU A 11 4.16 8.81 -47.33
CA LEU A 11 2.85 8.66 -46.70
C LEU A 11 2.81 9.52 -45.42
N ALA A 12 2.17 10.69 -45.50
CA ALA A 12 1.94 11.55 -44.34
C ALA A 12 1.00 10.84 -43.35
N GLY A 13 1.52 10.45 -42.18
CA GLY A 13 0.76 9.78 -41.13
C GLY A 13 -0.32 10.69 -40.51
N PRO A 14 -1.43 10.11 -40.01
CA PRO A 14 -2.54 10.87 -39.42
C PRO A 14 -2.06 11.64 -38.18
N SER A 15 -2.13 12.97 -38.27
CA SER A 15 -1.81 13.89 -37.19
C SER A 15 -2.71 13.61 -35.99
N LYS A 16 -2.13 13.23 -34.85
CA LYS A 16 -2.88 13.05 -33.59
C LYS A 16 -3.65 14.34 -33.26
N PRO A 17 -4.96 14.26 -32.98
CA PRO A 17 -5.73 15.45 -32.60
C PRO A 17 -5.15 16.01 -31.30
N VAL A 18 -4.77 17.28 -31.33
CA VAL A 18 -4.34 18.05 -30.18
C VAL A 18 -5.49 18.07 -29.17
N LEU A 19 -5.33 17.33 -28.07
CA LEU A 19 -6.32 17.28 -26.98
C LEU A 19 -6.53 18.69 -26.43
N ALA A 20 -7.77 19.17 -26.50
CA ALA A 20 -8.13 20.47 -25.97
C ALA A 20 -7.74 20.56 -24.48
N PRO A 21 -7.20 21.70 -24.03
CA PRO A 21 -6.78 21.88 -22.64
C PRO A 21 -7.97 21.60 -21.72
N SER A 22 -7.82 20.61 -20.83
CA SER A 22 -8.87 20.24 -19.89
C SER A 22 -9.21 21.45 -19.02
N LYS A 23 -10.48 21.82 -18.92
CA LYS A 23 -10.94 22.89 -18.04
C LYS A 23 -10.45 22.60 -16.63
N SER A 24 -9.53 23.43 -16.13
CA SER A 24 -8.99 23.30 -14.79
C SER A 24 -10.16 23.34 -13.80
N GLN A 25 -10.42 22.23 -13.13
CA GLN A 25 -11.46 22.16 -12.11
C GLN A 25 -11.02 23.10 -10.98
N LYS A 26 -11.74 24.21 -10.81
CA LYS A 26 -11.48 25.13 -9.70
C LYS A 26 -11.67 24.36 -8.38
N ARG A 27 -10.60 24.29 -7.59
CA ARG A 27 -10.60 23.62 -6.29
C ARG A 27 -11.26 24.53 -5.25
N LEU A 28 -11.95 23.89 -4.29
CA LEU A 28 -12.53 24.57 -3.15
C LEU A 28 -11.38 25.07 -2.28
N LYS A 29 -11.38 26.36 -1.90
CA LYS A 29 -10.34 26.88 -1.00
C LYS A 29 -10.63 26.45 0.44
N ALA A 30 -9.64 26.66 1.31
CA ALA A 30 -9.64 26.23 2.71
C ALA A 30 -10.93 26.61 3.47
N ASP A 31 -11.38 27.87 3.33
CA ASP A 31 -12.57 28.36 4.05
C ASP A 31 -13.84 27.59 3.65
N GLY A 32 -13.99 27.31 2.34
CA GLY A 32 -15.13 26.55 1.83
C GLY A 32 -15.07 25.08 2.22
N SER A 33 -13.88 24.48 2.28
CA SER A 33 -13.73 23.09 2.76
C SER A 33 -14.03 22.96 4.25
N HIS A 34 -13.68 23.96 5.07
CA HIS A 34 -13.96 23.94 6.51
C HIS A 34 -15.46 23.80 6.80
N VAL A 35 -16.33 24.53 6.07
CA VAL A 35 -17.79 24.43 6.23
C VAL A 35 -18.30 23.01 5.92
N LEU A 36 -17.71 22.34 4.93
CA LEU A 36 -18.09 20.96 4.58
C LEU A 36 -17.56 19.96 5.62
N GLU A 37 -16.38 20.20 6.18
CA GLU A 37 -15.75 19.36 7.20
C GLU A 37 -16.47 19.45 8.55
N GLU A 38 -16.88 20.66 8.96
CA GLU A 38 -17.71 20.88 10.16
C GLU A 38 -19.01 20.07 10.07
N PHE A 39 -19.71 20.14 8.94
CA PHE A 39 -20.93 19.34 8.73
C PHE A 39 -20.65 17.82 8.71
N GLN A 40 -19.54 17.38 8.11
CA GLN A 40 -19.16 15.97 8.10
C GLN A 40 -18.86 15.45 9.52
N GLN A 41 -18.27 16.29 10.37
CA GLN A 41 -17.98 15.96 11.76
C GLN A 41 -19.26 15.80 12.59
N GLU A 42 -20.25 16.67 12.38
CA GLU A 42 -21.58 16.57 13.00
C GLU A 42 -22.39 15.37 12.47
N HIS A 43 -22.21 15.02 11.20
CA HIS A 43 -22.98 13.98 10.51
C HIS A 43 -22.06 12.99 9.76
N PRO A 44 -21.36 12.10 10.49
CA PRO A 44 -20.43 11.16 9.87
C PRO A 44 -21.16 10.19 8.94
N ASN A 45 -20.55 9.92 7.78
CA ASN A 45 -21.04 9.00 6.75
C ASN A 45 -22.41 9.32 6.14
N VAL A 46 -22.93 10.54 6.33
CA VAL A 46 -24.22 10.96 5.76
C VAL A 46 -24.00 11.90 4.57
N VAL A 47 -24.64 11.60 3.44
CA VAL A 47 -24.70 12.54 2.31
C VAL A 47 -25.83 13.54 2.57
N PRO A 48 -25.57 14.87 2.55
CA PRO A 48 -26.58 15.86 2.87
C PRO A 48 -27.77 15.82 1.90
N ASP A 49 -28.98 15.96 2.43
CA ASP A 49 -30.19 16.06 1.62
C ASP A 49 -30.24 17.40 0.85
N ARG A 50 -31.21 17.57 -0.05
CA ARG A 50 -31.41 18.77 -0.87
C ARG A 50 -31.47 20.05 -0.03
N PHE A 51 -32.17 20.03 1.11
CA PHE A 51 -32.29 21.20 1.97
C PHE A 51 -30.95 21.54 2.63
N GLN A 52 -30.27 20.56 3.23
CA GLN A 52 -28.95 20.72 3.84
C GLN A 52 -27.90 21.19 2.81
N THR A 53 -27.92 20.62 1.61
CA THR A 53 -27.03 21.02 0.51
C THR A 53 -27.23 22.49 0.15
N LYS A 54 -28.47 23.00 0.17
CA LYS A 54 -28.76 24.41 -0.08
C LYS A 54 -28.17 25.29 1.03
N VAL A 55 -28.39 24.93 2.29
CA VAL A 55 -27.84 25.65 3.45
C VAL A 55 -26.31 25.71 3.39
N LEU A 56 -25.64 24.58 3.09
CA LEU A 56 -24.18 24.54 2.95
C LEU A 56 -23.68 25.42 1.79
N LEU A 57 -24.37 25.41 0.65
CA LEU A 57 -24.02 26.29 -0.47
C LEU A 57 -24.17 27.77 -0.12
N ASP A 58 -25.26 28.13 0.56
CA ASP A 58 -25.50 29.52 0.96
C ASP A 58 -24.42 29.98 1.97
N LYS A 59 -24.03 29.10 2.91
CA LYS A 59 -22.87 29.35 3.80
C LYS A 59 -21.58 29.55 3.01
N ILE A 60 -21.25 28.66 2.06
CA ILE A 60 -20.02 28.74 1.26
C ILE A 60 -19.99 30.00 0.39
N ARG A 61 -21.12 30.36 -0.24
CA ARG A 61 -21.23 31.58 -1.06
C ARG A 61 -21.11 32.85 -0.22
N GLY A 62 -21.61 32.82 1.02
CA GLY A 62 -21.46 33.92 1.97
C GLY A 62 -20.00 34.22 2.36
N LEU A 63 -19.07 33.26 2.21
CA LEU A 63 -17.65 33.47 2.52
C LEU A 63 -16.93 34.35 1.50
N SER A 64 -17.26 34.23 0.20
CA SER A 64 -16.62 35.00 -0.86
C SER A 64 -17.43 34.98 -2.16
N PRO A 65 -17.51 36.10 -2.90
CA PRO A 65 -18.11 36.15 -4.24
C PRO A 65 -17.46 35.16 -5.22
N SER A 66 -16.21 34.78 -4.95
CA SER A 66 -15.50 33.81 -5.79
C SER A 66 -16.13 32.42 -5.79
N TYR A 67 -17.06 32.12 -4.88
CA TYR A 67 -17.71 30.80 -4.76
C TYR A 67 -19.05 30.66 -5.48
N ASP A 68 -19.52 31.68 -6.21
CA ASP A 68 -20.82 31.62 -6.91
C ASP A 68 -20.93 30.50 -7.95
N TYR A 69 -19.79 30.02 -8.46
CA TYR A 69 -19.74 28.89 -9.38
C TYR A 69 -20.05 27.53 -8.72
N TYR A 70 -20.05 27.44 -7.39
CA TYR A 70 -20.39 26.21 -6.70
C TYR A 70 -21.88 25.90 -6.82
N LYS A 71 -22.18 24.64 -7.17
CA LYS A 71 -23.52 24.10 -7.37
C LYS A 71 -23.69 22.86 -6.49
N SER A 72 -24.94 22.43 -6.31
CA SER A 72 -25.30 21.32 -5.41
C SER A 72 -24.56 20.03 -5.72
N HIS A 73 -24.27 19.75 -7.00
CA HIS A 73 -23.54 18.55 -7.39
C HIS A 73 -22.07 18.57 -6.93
N HIS A 74 -21.43 19.74 -6.78
CA HIS A 74 -20.07 19.81 -6.25
C HIS A 74 -20.03 19.42 -4.77
N VAL A 75 -20.99 19.91 -3.98
CA VAL A 75 -21.13 19.56 -2.56
C VAL A 75 -21.45 18.08 -2.42
N LYS A 76 -22.45 17.58 -3.16
CA LYS A 76 -22.79 16.14 -3.14
C LYS A 76 -21.62 15.26 -3.56
N ALA A 77 -20.90 15.61 -4.63
CA ALA A 77 -19.74 14.86 -5.08
C ALA A 77 -18.61 14.86 -4.04
N TRP A 78 -18.43 15.95 -3.29
CA TRP A 78 -17.47 16.02 -2.19
C TRP A 78 -17.82 15.02 -1.07
N PHE A 79 -19.08 14.99 -0.62
CA PHE A 79 -19.54 14.03 0.39
C PHE A 79 -19.53 12.59 -0.13
N GLN A 80 -20.02 12.34 -1.34
CA GLN A 80 -19.99 11.01 -1.96
C GLN A 80 -18.56 10.45 -2.06
N ARG A 81 -17.58 11.29 -2.41
CA ARG A 81 -16.18 10.84 -2.41
C ARG A 81 -15.77 10.39 -1.03
N ARG A 82 -16.12 11.10 0.04
CA ARG A 82 -15.74 10.73 1.42
C ARG A 82 -16.55 9.57 2.01
N VAL A 83 -17.80 9.38 1.59
CA VAL A 83 -18.61 8.21 1.99
C VAL A 83 -18.13 6.96 1.25
N ASN A 84 -17.82 7.08 -0.04
CA ASN A 84 -17.36 5.96 -0.87
C ASN A 84 -15.86 5.69 -0.73
N THR A 85 -15.09 6.66 -0.25
CA THR A 85 -13.71 6.44 0.19
C THR A 85 -13.84 5.90 1.61
N PRO A 86 -13.73 4.58 1.84
CA PRO A 86 -13.77 4.04 3.18
C PRO A 86 -12.79 4.86 4.01
N VAL A 87 -13.30 5.41 5.10
CA VAL A 87 -12.60 6.29 6.02
C VAL A 87 -11.42 5.50 6.62
N SER A 88 -10.32 5.40 5.89
CA SER A 88 -8.97 5.20 6.43
C SER A 88 -8.49 6.53 7.02
N SER A 89 -9.37 7.23 7.73
CA SER A 89 -9.05 8.47 8.45
C SER A 89 -8.94 8.10 9.91
N GLY A 90 -7.72 7.76 10.29
CA GLY A 90 -7.38 7.43 11.67
C GLY A 90 -5.96 7.78 12.06
N GLU A 91 -5.03 8.02 11.13
CA GLU A 91 -3.84 8.85 11.34
C GLU A 91 -3.05 8.85 10.03
N ALA A 92 -2.82 10.04 9.48
CA ALA A 92 -1.80 10.22 8.46
C ALA A 92 -0.43 10.03 9.12
N SER A 93 -0.06 8.77 9.39
CA SER A 93 1.34 8.42 9.57
C SER A 93 1.99 8.59 8.20
N LEU A 94 2.69 9.71 8.04
CA LEU A 94 3.40 10.10 6.83
C LEU A 94 4.34 8.95 6.39
N GLY A 95 3.96 8.20 5.35
CA GLY A 95 4.96 7.63 4.43
C GLY A 95 4.76 6.22 3.88
N GLN A 96 3.98 5.33 4.49
CA GLN A 96 3.98 3.91 4.09
C GLN A 96 2.59 3.34 4.39
N HIS A 97 1.69 3.06 3.45
CA HIS A 97 1.60 1.75 2.79
C HIS A 97 0.41 1.75 1.82
N HIS A 98 0.49 2.45 0.68
CA HIS A 98 -0.55 2.35 -0.36
C HIS A 98 -0.53 1.00 -1.12
N TYR A 99 0.39 0.11 -0.80
CA TYR A 99 0.59 -1.14 -1.55
C TYR A 99 -0.47 -2.22 -1.23
N PHE A 100 -1.15 -2.14 -0.08
CA PHE A 100 -2.04 -3.21 0.40
C PHE A 100 -3.38 -2.66 0.91
N PRO A 101 -4.27 -2.22 0.00
CA PRO A 101 -5.50 -1.52 0.37
C PRO A 101 -6.52 -2.38 1.16
N THR A 102 -6.34 -3.70 1.18
CA THR A 102 -7.23 -4.65 1.85
C THR A 102 -6.72 -5.03 3.25
N LEU A 103 -5.46 -4.71 3.58
CA LEU A 103 -4.87 -5.02 4.89
C LEU A 103 -5.17 -3.92 5.91
N ASN A 104 -6.05 -4.23 6.87
CA ASN A 104 -6.24 -3.43 8.07
C ASN A 104 -4.98 -3.43 8.96
N GLU A 105 -4.80 -2.41 9.81
CA GLU A 105 -3.66 -2.27 10.74
C GLU A 105 -3.49 -3.49 11.65
N GLN A 106 -4.58 -4.04 12.16
CA GLN A 106 -4.55 -5.26 12.98
C GLN A 106 -4.06 -6.47 12.17
N ALA A 107 -4.42 -6.57 10.88
CA ALA A 107 -3.92 -7.62 10.00
C ALA A 107 -2.42 -7.44 9.71
N LEU A 108 -1.95 -6.19 9.56
CA LEU A 108 -0.53 -5.88 9.40
C LEU A 108 0.29 -6.22 10.65
N ALA A 109 -0.22 -5.92 11.85
CA ALA A 109 0.43 -6.29 13.11
C ALA A 109 0.55 -7.82 13.24
N ASN A 110 -0.53 -8.55 12.97
CA ASN A 110 -0.50 -10.02 12.99
C ASN A 110 0.44 -10.59 11.91
N LEU A 111 0.45 -10.02 10.70
CA LEU A 111 1.40 -10.41 9.65
C LEU A 111 2.85 -10.20 10.07
N ALA A 112 3.14 -9.10 10.78
CA ALA A 112 4.48 -8.84 11.29
C ALA A 112 4.93 -9.93 12.28
N ILE A 113 4.04 -10.36 13.18
CA ILE A 113 4.31 -11.44 14.14
C ILE A 113 4.53 -12.77 13.40
N LEU A 114 3.63 -13.13 12.48
CA LEU A 114 3.73 -14.36 11.70
C LEU A 114 5.01 -14.40 10.85
N TYR A 115 5.40 -13.28 10.26
CA TYR A 115 6.62 -13.16 9.47
C TYR A 115 7.88 -13.27 10.32
N GLN A 116 7.90 -12.69 11.53
CA GLN A 116 9.02 -12.86 12.46
C GLN A 116 9.24 -14.34 12.84
N ALA A 117 8.16 -15.12 12.96
CA ALA A 117 8.25 -16.55 13.23
C ALA A 117 8.81 -17.35 12.04
N GLN A 118 8.51 -16.93 10.81
CA GLN A 118 8.98 -17.61 9.59
C GLN A 118 9.36 -16.62 8.48
N ASN A 119 10.64 -16.25 8.47
CA ASN A 119 11.23 -15.48 7.38
C ASN A 119 11.25 -16.34 6.11
N ASN A 120 10.42 -15.99 5.12
CA ASN A 120 10.17 -16.74 3.87
C ASN A 120 9.19 -17.92 4.00
N PRO A 121 7.89 -17.65 4.24
CA PRO A 121 6.86 -18.68 4.32
C PRO A 121 6.64 -19.38 2.97
N SER A 122 6.32 -20.67 3.00
CA SER A 122 5.92 -21.41 1.79
C SER A 122 4.55 -20.94 1.27
N PRO A 123 4.19 -21.22 0.00
CA PRO A 123 2.90 -20.84 -0.56
C PRO A 123 1.69 -21.36 0.23
N ASP A 124 1.81 -22.54 0.83
CA ASP A 124 0.76 -23.15 1.65
C ASP A 124 0.59 -22.41 2.98
N VAL A 125 1.70 -22.01 3.61
CA VAL A 125 1.68 -21.19 4.84
C VAL A 125 1.05 -19.82 4.57
N ILE A 126 1.36 -19.21 3.42
CA ILE A 126 0.73 -17.95 2.99
C ILE A 126 -0.79 -18.12 2.82
N GLU A 127 -1.25 -19.26 2.31
CA GLU A 127 -2.68 -19.54 2.20
C GLU A 127 -3.34 -19.65 3.58
N VAL A 128 -2.69 -20.30 4.55
CA VAL A 128 -3.17 -20.37 5.93
C VAL A 128 -3.24 -18.98 6.55
N TRP A 129 -2.20 -18.15 6.38
CA TRP A 129 -2.20 -16.77 6.87
C TRP A 129 -3.33 -15.95 6.26
N ALA A 130 -3.56 -16.09 4.95
CA ALA A 130 -4.66 -15.41 4.28
C ALA A 130 -6.03 -15.84 4.80
N LYS A 131 -6.24 -17.15 5.07
CA LYS A 131 -7.48 -17.65 5.68
C LYS A 131 -7.68 -17.11 7.09
N LEU A 132 -6.61 -17.11 7.91
CA LEU A 132 -6.64 -16.62 9.28
C LEU A 132 -6.96 -15.12 9.33
N LEU A 133 -6.33 -14.34 8.45
CA LEU A 133 -6.48 -12.89 8.39
C LEU A 133 -7.68 -12.42 7.58
N GLY A 134 -8.34 -13.34 6.87
CA GLY A 134 -9.54 -13.03 6.07
C GLY A 134 -10.68 -12.45 6.89
N VAL A 135 -10.74 -12.75 8.19
CA VAL A 135 -11.68 -12.13 9.15
C VAL A 135 -11.50 -10.60 9.21
N PHE A 136 -10.29 -10.12 8.95
CA PHE A 136 -9.93 -8.69 8.92
C PHE A 136 -9.94 -8.11 7.49
N GLY A 137 -10.48 -8.84 6.50
CA GLY A 137 -10.54 -8.39 5.11
C GLY A 137 -9.25 -8.61 4.30
N ALA A 138 -8.26 -9.31 4.85
CA ALA A 138 -7.02 -9.61 4.14
C ALA A 138 -7.28 -10.61 3.00
N THR A 139 -6.88 -10.27 1.77
CA THR A 139 -6.87 -11.24 0.67
C THR A 139 -5.55 -12.00 0.62
N ARG A 140 -5.55 -13.17 -0.02
CA ARG A 140 -4.31 -13.93 -0.28
C ARG A 140 -3.30 -13.10 -1.09
N GLN A 141 -3.78 -12.29 -2.03
CA GLN A 141 -2.93 -11.41 -2.83
C GLN A 141 -2.27 -10.33 -1.95
N ASP A 142 -3.06 -9.78 -1.02
CA ASP A 142 -2.67 -8.96 0.12
C ASP A 142 -1.38 -9.44 0.79
N VAL A 143 -1.51 -10.65 1.34
CA VAL A 143 -0.45 -11.32 2.11
C VAL A 143 0.77 -11.59 1.25
N ILE A 144 0.60 -12.12 0.02
CA ILE A 144 1.72 -12.38 -0.89
C ILE A 144 2.50 -11.10 -1.17
N ALA A 145 1.78 -10.04 -1.53
CA ALA A 145 2.40 -8.78 -1.91
C ALA A 145 3.12 -8.14 -0.71
N TRP A 146 2.55 -8.22 0.50
CA TRP A 146 3.19 -7.75 1.72
C TRP A 146 4.46 -8.54 2.08
N VAL A 147 4.39 -9.88 2.01
CA VAL A 147 5.55 -10.76 2.27
C VAL A 147 6.67 -10.49 1.27
N THR A 148 6.33 -10.35 -0.03
CA THR A 148 7.31 -10.06 -1.09
C THR A 148 8.00 -8.71 -0.85
N HIS A 149 7.23 -7.69 -0.47
CA HIS A 149 7.75 -6.38 -0.12
C HIS A 149 8.69 -6.44 1.10
N ARG A 150 8.36 -7.22 2.13
CA ARG A 150 9.23 -7.43 3.30
C ARG A 150 10.53 -8.14 2.96
N VAL A 151 10.47 -9.19 2.14
CA VAL A 151 11.68 -9.89 1.65
C VAL A 151 12.57 -8.94 0.86
N GLN A 152 11.98 -8.11 -0.01
CA GLN A 152 12.72 -7.11 -0.79
C GLN A 152 13.41 -6.06 0.11
N MET A 153 12.72 -5.59 1.16
CA MET A 153 13.30 -4.67 2.14
C MET A 153 14.41 -5.31 2.96
N ALA A 154 14.24 -6.57 3.39
CA ALA A 154 15.23 -7.31 4.16
C ALA A 154 16.50 -7.63 3.35
N GLN A 155 16.38 -7.82 2.03
CA GLN A 155 17.51 -8.04 1.13
C GLN A 155 18.33 -6.76 0.86
N GLY A 156 18.07 -5.66 1.58
CA GLY A 156 18.87 -4.44 1.49
C GLY A 156 18.72 -3.74 0.15
N ASN A 157 17.56 -3.91 -0.52
CA ASN A 157 17.26 -3.32 -1.81
C ASN A 157 16.89 -1.83 -1.67
N GLY A 158 17.77 -1.06 -1.01
CA GLY A 158 17.90 0.36 -1.31
C GLY A 158 18.52 0.46 -2.69
N GLN A 159 17.68 0.47 -3.73
CA GLN A 159 18.00 0.87 -5.10
C GLN A 159 19.48 0.72 -5.51
N ARG A 160 20.07 -0.47 -5.43
CA ARG A 160 21.09 -0.79 -6.42
C ARG A 160 20.30 -1.14 -7.65
N LEU A 161 19.97 -0.10 -8.43
CA LEU A 161 19.73 -0.24 -9.86
C LEU A 161 20.77 -1.25 -10.31
N LEU A 162 20.32 -2.45 -10.68
CA LEU A 162 21.14 -3.40 -11.41
C LEU A 162 21.56 -2.62 -12.64
N THR A 163 22.74 -2.01 -12.61
CA THR A 163 23.42 -1.61 -13.82
C THR A 163 23.44 -2.88 -14.65
N PRO A 164 22.72 -2.94 -15.78
CA PRO A 164 22.64 -4.15 -16.57
C PRO A 164 24.08 -4.59 -16.89
N SER A 165 24.50 -5.71 -16.32
CA SER A 165 25.86 -6.24 -16.52
C SER A 165 26.08 -6.77 -17.94
N ASP A 166 25.04 -6.80 -18.76
CA ASP A 166 25.12 -7.14 -20.18
C ASP A 166 25.01 -5.88 -21.05
N THR A 167 25.99 -4.98 -20.90
CA THR A 167 26.44 -4.19 -22.05
C THR A 167 27.53 -4.98 -22.75
N THR A 168 27.15 -5.97 -23.55
CA THR A 168 27.95 -6.38 -24.70
C THR A 168 28.03 -5.19 -25.64
N SER A 169 28.99 -4.32 -25.36
CA SER A 169 29.42 -3.25 -26.25
C SER A 169 29.90 -3.91 -27.54
N PRO A 170 29.23 -3.73 -28.68
CA PRO A 170 29.79 -4.20 -29.95
C PRO A 170 31.08 -3.40 -30.20
N GLU A 171 32.20 -4.10 -30.40
CA GLU A 171 33.42 -3.49 -30.91
C GLU A 171 33.10 -2.77 -32.23
N PRO A 172 33.40 -1.47 -32.37
CA PRO A 172 33.35 -0.82 -33.66
C PRO A 172 34.55 -1.31 -34.47
N LEU A 173 34.28 -2.22 -35.42
CA LEU A 173 35.20 -2.51 -36.51
C LEU A 173 35.48 -1.21 -37.26
N ALA A 174 36.73 -0.76 -37.15
CA ALA A 174 37.26 0.38 -37.85
C ALA A 174 37.00 0.25 -39.36
N SER A 175 36.42 1.30 -39.93
CA SER A 175 36.59 1.60 -41.35
C SER A 175 36.84 3.11 -41.47
N PRO A 176 37.93 3.51 -42.14
CA PRO A 176 38.34 4.90 -42.22
C PRO A 176 37.65 5.56 -43.40
N THR A 177 36.85 6.61 -43.16
CA THR A 177 36.71 7.73 -44.09
C THR A 177 35.95 8.88 -43.45
N ASP A 178 36.71 9.94 -43.19
CA ASP A 178 36.43 11.35 -43.40
C ASP A 178 35.11 12.03 -42.96
N TYR A 179 35.35 13.28 -42.53
CA TYR A 179 34.45 14.40 -42.23
C TYR A 179 33.94 14.48 -40.78
N THR A 180 34.63 15.21 -39.91
CA THR A 180 34.55 16.69 -39.75
C THR A 180 33.18 17.12 -39.24
N PHE A 181 33.06 17.30 -37.92
CA PHE A 181 32.69 18.58 -37.28
C PHE A 181 32.87 18.41 -35.77
N LYS A 182 33.94 19.01 -35.23
CA LYS A 182 34.11 19.16 -33.78
C LYS A 182 33.16 20.25 -33.32
N SER A 183 32.07 19.87 -32.65
CA SER A 183 31.34 20.80 -31.80
C SER A 183 32.07 20.93 -30.48
N ASP A 184 32.53 22.15 -30.20
CA ASP A 184 33.22 22.56 -28.99
C ASP A 184 32.40 22.22 -27.72
N PRO A 185 32.90 21.38 -26.79
CA PRO A 185 32.18 21.01 -25.58
C PRO A 185 32.12 22.12 -24.51
N SER A 186 32.64 23.32 -24.79
CA SER A 186 32.67 24.44 -23.83
C SER A 186 31.33 25.17 -23.62
N GLN A 187 30.26 24.83 -24.36
CA GLN A 187 28.92 25.43 -24.20
C GLN A 187 27.86 24.49 -23.62
N SER A 188 28.23 23.69 -22.63
CA SER A 188 27.21 23.00 -21.83
C SER A 188 26.55 24.02 -20.89
N PRO A 189 25.21 24.21 -20.93
CA PRO A 189 24.53 25.07 -19.98
C PRO A 189 24.73 24.50 -18.57
N ILE A 190 25.43 25.25 -17.73
CA ILE A 190 25.62 24.96 -16.32
C ILE A 190 24.22 24.96 -15.69
N LEU A 191 23.65 23.78 -15.49
CA LEU A 191 22.46 23.64 -14.69
C LEU A 191 22.85 23.98 -13.24
N PRO A 192 22.14 24.90 -12.56
CA PRO A 192 22.38 25.13 -11.16
C PRO A 192 22.07 23.84 -10.40
N SER A 193 23.12 23.19 -9.90
CA SER A 193 23.01 22.12 -8.93
C SER A 193 22.19 22.65 -7.77
N LEU A 194 20.94 22.19 -7.65
CA LEU A 194 20.16 22.39 -6.44
C LEU A 194 20.90 21.63 -5.35
N SER A 195 21.75 22.36 -4.62
CA SER A 195 22.29 21.95 -3.34
C SER A 195 21.11 21.59 -2.46
N ARG A 196 20.81 20.30 -2.42
CA ARG A 196 19.89 19.70 -1.47
C ARG A 196 20.50 20.00 -0.11
N ILE A 197 19.97 21.04 0.53
CA ILE A 197 20.27 21.37 1.92
C ILE A 197 19.91 20.12 2.71
N SER A 198 20.96 19.38 3.09
CA SER A 198 20.88 18.33 4.09
C SER A 198 20.47 19.01 5.38
N GLU A 199 19.17 19.02 5.62
CA GLU A 199 18.57 19.44 6.87
C GLU A 199 19.20 18.57 7.98
N PRO A 200 19.80 19.17 9.01
CA PRO A 200 20.43 18.42 10.09
C PRO A 200 19.37 17.54 10.75
N HIS A 201 19.61 16.22 10.72
CA HIS A 201 18.79 15.22 11.38
C HIS A 201 18.46 15.65 12.81
N ALA A 202 17.19 15.99 13.02
CA ALA A 202 16.63 16.11 14.35
C ALA A 202 16.83 14.77 15.08
N PRO A 203 17.23 14.79 16.36
CA PRO A 203 17.46 13.58 17.14
C PRO A 203 16.19 12.75 17.15
N HIS A 204 16.32 11.52 16.68
CA HIS A 204 15.31 10.47 16.74
C HIS A 204 14.68 10.47 18.13
N THR A 205 13.42 10.89 18.21
CA THR A 205 12.59 10.59 19.36
C THR A 205 12.49 9.07 19.42
N PRO A 206 12.82 8.42 20.55
CA PRO A 206 12.63 6.99 20.68
C PRO A 206 11.15 6.71 20.40
N TYR A 207 10.90 5.85 19.41
CA TYR A 207 9.60 5.27 19.15
C TYR A 207 9.09 4.74 20.49
N HIS A 208 8.16 5.48 21.09
CA HIS A 208 7.43 4.98 22.23
C HIS A 208 6.60 3.85 21.65
N ASP A 209 6.97 2.63 22.04
CA ASP A 209 6.23 1.41 21.80
C ASP A 209 4.82 1.65 22.31
N SER A 210 3.94 2.07 21.39
CA SER A 210 2.50 2.09 21.60
C SER A 210 2.10 0.63 21.62
N GLN A 211 2.41 -0.01 22.75
CA GLN A 211 1.97 -1.33 23.14
C GLN A 211 0.46 -1.24 23.21
N SER A 212 -0.17 -1.31 22.03
CA SER A 212 -1.58 -1.57 21.88
C SER A 212 -1.83 -2.75 22.79
N LYS A 213 -2.69 -2.53 23.81
CA LYS A 213 -3.09 -3.59 24.72
C LYS A 213 -3.81 -4.62 23.88
N ILE A 214 -3.05 -5.54 23.30
CA ILE A 214 -3.55 -6.72 22.64
C ILE A 214 -4.38 -7.42 23.70
N ASP A 215 -5.63 -7.73 23.36
CA ASP A 215 -6.53 -8.46 24.23
C ASP A 215 -5.76 -9.69 24.78
N PRO A 216 -5.66 -9.84 26.11
CA PRO A 216 -4.88 -10.94 26.72
C PRO A 216 -5.34 -12.30 26.20
N THR A 217 -6.60 -12.41 25.78
CA THR A 217 -7.18 -13.59 25.12
C THR A 217 -6.50 -13.89 23.79
N LEU A 218 -6.35 -12.88 22.93
CA LEU A 218 -5.70 -13.03 21.63
C LEU A 218 -4.22 -13.38 21.78
N GLN A 219 -3.56 -12.79 22.78
CA GLN A 219 -2.15 -13.09 23.06
C GLN A 219 -1.96 -14.55 23.51
N ALA A 220 -2.85 -15.07 24.36
CA ALA A 220 -2.83 -16.47 24.79
C ALA A 220 -3.08 -17.43 23.63
N ILE A 221 -4.03 -17.13 22.75
CA ILE A 221 -4.31 -17.94 21.56
C ILE A 221 -3.09 -17.98 20.62
N LEU A 222 -2.50 -16.83 20.33
CA LEU A 222 -1.32 -16.75 19.46
C LEU A 222 -0.12 -17.48 20.06
N ALA A 223 0.09 -17.38 21.38
CA ALA A 223 1.14 -18.10 22.07
C ALA A 223 0.95 -19.62 22.01
N GLY A 224 -0.27 -20.13 22.26
CA GLY A 224 -0.57 -21.56 22.19
C GLY A 224 -0.39 -22.15 20.77
N VAL A 225 -0.75 -21.39 19.74
CA VAL A 225 -0.51 -21.78 18.34
C VAL A 225 1.00 -21.82 18.03
N ALA A 226 1.75 -20.81 18.47
CA ALA A 226 3.20 -20.76 18.26
C ALA A 226 3.92 -21.92 18.96
N GLU A 227 3.56 -22.26 20.20
CA GLU A 227 4.13 -23.39 20.94
C GLU A 227 3.83 -24.73 20.25
N SER A 228 2.60 -24.90 19.75
CA SER A 228 2.19 -26.10 19.02
C SER A 228 2.99 -26.32 17.72
N LEU A 229 3.43 -25.23 17.08
CA LEU A 229 4.24 -25.29 15.86
C LEU A 229 5.72 -25.58 16.13
N GLN A 230 6.24 -25.16 17.30
CA GLN A 230 7.65 -25.38 17.66
C GLN A 230 7.96 -26.82 18.09
N LYS A 231 6.96 -27.55 18.59
CA LYS A 231 7.08 -28.97 18.95
C LYS A 231 6.24 -29.82 17.99
N PRO A 232 6.70 -30.08 16.76
CA PRO A 232 6.07 -31.08 15.91
C PRO A 232 6.21 -32.43 16.61
N LEU A 233 5.13 -32.91 17.23
CA LEU A 233 5.08 -34.28 17.69
C LEU A 233 5.18 -35.18 16.44
N PRO A 234 6.01 -36.23 16.48
CA PRO A 234 6.05 -37.19 15.39
C PRO A 234 4.63 -37.72 15.15
N PRO A 235 4.20 -37.84 13.88
CA PRO A 235 2.88 -38.37 13.58
C PRO A 235 2.74 -39.74 14.24
N PRO A 236 1.62 -40.02 14.92
CA PRO A 236 1.43 -41.30 15.58
C PRO A 236 1.51 -42.41 14.53
N THR A 237 2.54 -43.23 14.63
CA THR A 237 2.84 -44.29 13.67
C THR A 237 1.81 -45.42 13.73
N ASP A 238 1.15 -45.56 14.88
CA ASP A 238 0.23 -46.65 15.18
C ASP A 238 -1.20 -46.13 15.37
N VAL A 239 -2.14 -46.77 14.67
CA VAL A 239 -3.57 -46.55 14.86
C VAL A 239 -3.98 -47.18 16.21
N PRO A 240 -4.64 -46.44 17.11
CA PRO A 240 -5.00 -46.97 18.43
C PRO A 240 -5.96 -48.15 18.27
N LYS A 241 -5.67 -49.26 18.97
CA LYS A 241 -6.45 -50.50 18.90
C LYS A 241 -7.56 -50.56 19.94
N SER A 242 -7.59 -49.59 20.86
CA SER A 242 -8.59 -49.51 21.91
C SER A 242 -8.99 -48.07 22.20
N ALA A 243 -10.17 -47.89 22.81
CA ALA A 243 -10.64 -46.58 23.26
C ALA A 243 -9.76 -45.96 24.36
N ALA A 244 -9.14 -46.79 25.20
CA ALA A 244 -8.21 -46.33 26.23
C ALA A 244 -6.93 -45.77 25.63
N GLU A 245 -6.39 -46.44 24.61
CA GLU A 245 -5.22 -46.00 23.86
C GLU A 245 -5.51 -44.72 23.06
N PHE A 246 -6.69 -44.65 22.42
CA PHE A 246 -7.16 -43.42 21.77
C PHE A 246 -7.21 -42.26 22.77
N LYS A 247 -7.83 -42.43 23.96
CA LYS A 247 -7.85 -41.39 25.00
C LYS A 247 -6.44 -41.00 25.48
N ALA A 248 -5.55 -41.98 25.63
CA ALA A 248 -4.17 -41.72 26.04
C ALA A 248 -3.39 -40.86 25.03
N MET A 249 -3.72 -40.95 23.74
CA MET A 249 -3.12 -40.08 22.70
C MET A 249 -3.52 -38.61 22.86
N PHE A 250 -4.67 -38.33 23.48
CA PHE A 250 -5.14 -36.96 23.72
C PHE A 250 -4.80 -36.41 25.11
N ALA A 251 -4.40 -37.26 26.05
CA ALA A 251 -4.07 -36.88 27.42
C ALA A 251 -3.07 -35.70 27.55
N PRO A 252 -2.02 -35.58 26.70
CA PRO A 252 -1.11 -34.42 26.75
C PRO A 252 -1.80 -33.10 26.37
N PHE A 253 -2.83 -33.16 25.52
CA PHE A 253 -3.55 -31.98 25.02
C PHE A 253 -4.69 -31.55 25.96
N GLU A 254 -5.23 -32.48 26.76
CA GLU A 254 -6.27 -32.17 27.75
C GLU A 254 -5.79 -31.15 28.78
N GLN A 255 -4.55 -31.28 29.27
CA GLN A 255 -3.96 -30.29 30.18
C GLN A 255 -3.87 -28.91 29.53
N HIS A 256 -3.48 -28.86 28.25
CA HIS A 256 -3.34 -27.61 27.51
C HIS A 256 -4.70 -26.94 27.27
N MET A 257 -5.73 -27.70 26.90
CA MET A 257 -7.10 -27.18 26.74
C MET A 257 -7.67 -26.67 28.06
N THR A 258 -7.41 -27.38 29.16
CA THR A 258 -7.88 -26.98 30.50
C THR A 258 -7.25 -25.65 30.92
N ALA A 259 -5.94 -25.51 30.74
CA ALA A 259 -5.24 -24.25 31.01
C ALA A 259 -5.79 -23.09 30.13
N MET A 260 -6.07 -23.36 28.86
CA MET A 260 -6.65 -22.36 27.96
C MET A 260 -8.06 -21.94 28.40
N GLN A 261 -8.89 -22.88 28.84
CA GLN A 261 -10.23 -22.58 29.38
C GLN A 261 -10.16 -21.73 30.65
N GLU A 262 -9.21 -22.00 31.54
CA GLU A 262 -9.02 -21.23 32.77
C GLU A 262 -8.63 -19.78 32.46
N ILE A 263 -7.72 -19.57 31.49
CA ILE A 263 -7.33 -18.24 31.01
C ILE A 263 -8.51 -17.50 30.37
N LEU A 264 -9.34 -18.19 29.57
CA LEU A 264 -10.52 -17.60 28.92
C LEU A 264 -11.67 -17.28 29.88
N SER A 265 -11.70 -17.92 31.05
CA SER A 265 -12.77 -17.77 32.04
C SER A 265 -12.44 -16.78 33.15
N ALA A 266 -11.21 -16.26 33.20
CA ALA A 266 -10.78 -15.27 34.17
C ALA A 266 -11.42 -13.89 33.86
N PRO A 267 -12.11 -13.25 34.83
CA PRO A 267 -12.83 -11.98 34.63
C PRO A 267 -11.93 -10.75 34.47
#